data_AF-A0A2S6USK5-F1
#
_entry.id   AF-A0A2S6USK5-F1
#
_cell.length_a   1.000
_cell.length_b   1.000
_cell.length_c   1.000
_cell.angle_alpha   90.00
_cell.angle_beta   90.00
_cell.angle_gamma   90.00
#
_symmetry.space_group_name_H-M   'P 1'
#
loop_
_entity.id
_entity.type
_entity.pdbx_description
1 polymer ?
#
loop_
_entity_poly.entity_id
_entity_poly.type
_entity_poly.pdbx_seq_one_letter_code
_entity_poly.pdbx_strand_id
1 'polypeptide(L)'
;MEHVLDYYLYGQNSNLRGFVFGFVHVGIMLLGYYSGWSINRFLKLVSNGYIAGILGAGLSHIIADLVASYLDPHVRSMVVGIVLGGIIPLLFVPLLEKYVVKSQHHIVTGDHDDVSKDLKSH
;
A
#
# COMPACT_ATOMS: atom_id res chain seq x y z
N MET A 1 -8.74 18.40 19.36
CA MET A 1 -7.73 17.81 20.25
C MET A 1 -6.38 18.05 19.59
N GLU A 2 -5.66 19.06 20.05
CA GLU A 2 -4.27 19.33 19.63
C GLU A 2 -3.45 18.08 19.96
N HIS A 3 -2.84 17.45 18.96
CA HIS A 3 -2.06 16.22 19.17
C HIS A 3 -0.68 16.60 19.71
N VAL A 4 -0.07 15.75 20.54
CA VAL A 4 1.23 16.02 21.19
C VAL A 4 2.32 16.43 20.19
N LEU A 5 2.25 15.95 18.94
CA LEU A 5 3.17 16.31 17.87
C LEU A 5 2.99 17.75 17.35
N ASP A 6 1.79 18.33 17.44
CA ASP A 6 1.56 19.73 17.04
C ASP A 6 2.48 20.64 17.87
N TYR A 7 2.54 20.47 19.20
CA TYR A 7 3.42 21.29 20.06
C TYR A 7 4.92 21.17 19.74
N TYR A 8 5.40 19.97 19.35
CA TYR A 8 6.82 19.73 19.08
C TYR A 8 7.26 20.04 17.64
N LEU A 9 6.35 19.97 16.67
CA LEU A 9 6.67 20.13 15.24
C LEU A 9 6.21 21.46 14.62
N TYR A 10 5.34 22.22 15.29
CA TYR A 10 4.78 23.48 14.77
C TYR A 10 5.83 24.56 14.46
N GLY A 11 7.04 24.46 15.01
CA GLY A 11 8.17 25.39 14.77
C GLY A 11 9.43 24.77 14.15
N GLN A 12 9.42 23.49 13.76
CA GLN A 12 10.63 22.79 13.28
C GLN A 12 10.93 23.06 11.80
N ASN A 13 12.18 22.96 11.37
CA ASN A 13 12.55 23.12 9.95
C ASN A 13 11.76 22.16 9.04
N SER A 14 11.33 22.63 7.87
CA SER A 14 10.54 21.84 6.90
C SER A 14 11.22 20.51 6.55
N ASN A 15 12.55 20.47 6.51
CA ASN A 15 13.32 19.26 6.25
C ASN A 15 13.18 18.20 7.35
N LEU A 16 13.13 18.60 8.63
CA LEU A 16 12.97 17.64 9.73
C LEU A 16 11.56 17.05 9.76
N ARG A 17 10.55 17.87 9.43
CA ARG A 17 9.16 17.41 9.30
C ARG A 17 9.00 16.46 8.12
N GLY A 18 9.57 16.80 6.96
CA GLY A 18 9.62 15.91 5.80
C GLY A 18 10.35 14.59 6.08
N PHE A 19 11.40 14.62 6.90
CA PHE A 19 12.07 13.41 7.37
C PHE A 19 11.14 12.54 8.23
N VAL A 20 10.44 13.12 9.21
CA VAL A 20 9.50 12.35 10.06
C VAL A 20 8.37 11.76 9.23
N PHE A 21 7.79 12.55 8.32
CA PHE A 21 6.77 12.06 7.38
C PHE A 21 7.30 10.88 6.55
N GLY A 22 8.45 11.06 5.89
CA GLY A 22 9.04 10.03 5.03
C GLY A 22 9.44 8.78 5.81
N PHE A 23 9.99 8.94 7.01
CA PHE A 23 10.37 7.83 7.88
C PHE A 23 9.16 7.00 8.30
N VAL A 24 8.06 7.65 8.73
CA VAL A 24 6.84 6.96 9.12
C VAL A 24 6.15 6.33 7.92
N HIS A 25 6.01 7.06 6.81
CA HIS A 25 5.41 6.58 5.57
C HIS A 25 6.13 5.32 5.06
N VAL A 26 7.44 5.40 4.84
CA VAL A 26 8.23 4.26 4.34
C VAL A 26 8.30 3.14 5.36
N GLY A 27 8.40 3.46 6.66
CA GLY A 27 8.42 2.47 7.73
C GLY A 27 7.15 1.62 7.77
N ILE A 28 5.97 2.25 7.72
CA ILE A 28 4.67 1.55 7.70
C ILE A 28 4.51 0.76 6.39
N MET A 29 4.90 1.34 5.26
CA MET A 29 4.85 0.65 3.96
C MET A 29 5.70 -0.63 3.98
N LEU A 30 6.95 -0.56 4.45
CA LEU A 30 7.82 -1.73 4.58
C LEU A 30 7.24 -2.77 5.53
N LEU A 31 6.68 -2.34 6.66
CA LEU A 31 5.99 -3.25 7.57
C LEU A 31 4.79 -3.91 6.89
N GLY A 32 4.00 -3.20 6.09
CA GLY A 32 2.89 -3.77 5.33
C GLY A 32 3.35 -4.79 4.30
N TYR A 33 4.44 -4.52 3.58
CA TYR A 33 5.02 -5.43 2.60
C TYR A 33 5.60 -6.70 3.24
N TYR A 34 6.39 -6.57 4.29
CA TYR A 34 7.03 -7.71 4.97
C TYR A 34 6.07 -8.49 5.86
N SER A 35 5.09 -7.83 6.48
CA SER A 35 4.08 -8.52 7.30
C SER A 35 3.10 -9.34 6.46
N GLY A 36 3.05 -9.11 5.14
CA GLY A 36 2.14 -9.82 4.24
C GLY A 36 0.73 -9.81 4.81
N TRP A 37 0.28 -8.61 5.23
CA TRP A 37 -0.91 -8.42 6.06
C TRP A 37 -2.04 -9.34 5.58
N SER A 38 -2.78 -9.95 6.52
CA SER A 38 -3.86 -10.94 6.30
C SER A 38 -4.75 -10.69 5.07
N ILE A 39 -4.92 -9.42 4.69
CA ILE A 39 -5.53 -8.94 3.45
C ILE A 39 -4.98 -9.62 2.19
N ASN A 40 -3.67 -9.84 2.02
CA ASN A 40 -3.15 -10.55 0.85
C ASN A 40 -3.63 -12.00 0.80
N ARG A 41 -3.75 -12.65 1.97
CA ARG A 41 -4.29 -14.01 2.10
C ARG A 41 -5.80 -14.06 1.86
N PHE A 42 -6.53 -13.04 2.32
CA PHE A 42 -7.97 -12.89 2.12
C PHE A 42 -8.32 -12.52 0.66
N LEU A 43 -7.57 -11.61 0.04
CA LEU A 43 -7.70 -11.23 -1.36
C LEU A 43 -7.28 -12.37 -2.29
N LYS A 44 -6.26 -13.16 -1.93
CA LYS A 44 -5.91 -14.41 -2.64
C LYS A 44 -7.04 -15.44 -2.64
N LEU A 45 -7.87 -15.46 -1.59
CA LEU A 45 -9.02 -16.36 -1.53
C LEU A 45 -10.13 -15.96 -2.53
N VAL A 46 -10.20 -14.66 -2.87
CA VAL A 46 -11.26 -14.08 -3.70
C VAL A 46 -10.79 -13.75 -5.13
N SER A 47 -9.48 -13.69 -5.39
CA SER A 47 -8.91 -13.24 -6.66
C SER A 47 -7.63 -14.01 -7.07
N ASN A 48 -7.21 -13.84 -8.33
CA ASN A 48 -5.94 -14.38 -8.85
C ASN A 48 -4.76 -13.80 -8.04
N GLY A 49 -3.80 -14.64 -7.63
CA GLY A 49 -2.77 -14.27 -6.64
C GLY A 49 -1.96 -13.03 -7.01
N TYR A 50 -1.81 -12.75 -8.30
CA TYR A 50 -1.17 -11.54 -8.83
C TYR A 50 -1.99 -10.26 -8.58
N ILE A 51 -3.30 -10.28 -8.86
CA ILE A 51 -4.22 -9.17 -8.61
C ILE A 51 -4.29 -8.88 -7.10
N ALA A 52 -4.34 -9.93 -6.28
CA ALA A 52 -4.30 -9.81 -4.83
C ALA A 52 -3.04 -9.07 -4.37
N GLY A 53 -1.88 -9.39 -4.95
CA GLY A 53 -0.61 -8.73 -4.65
C GLY A 53 -0.59 -7.24 -4.98
N ILE A 54 -1.08 -6.85 -6.17
CA ILE A 54 -1.16 -5.44 -6.59
C ILE A 54 -2.12 -4.66 -5.67
N LEU A 55 -3.30 -5.21 -5.39
CA LEU A 55 -4.28 -4.58 -4.50
C LEU A 55 -3.74 -4.47 -3.07
N GLY A 56 -3.06 -5.50 -2.55
CA GLY A 56 -2.45 -5.47 -1.22
C GLY A 56 -1.33 -4.43 -1.11
N ALA A 57 -0.47 -4.34 -2.11
CA ALA A 57 0.59 -3.34 -2.16
C ALA A 57 0.02 -1.90 -2.20
N GLY A 58 -0.98 -1.68 -3.06
CA GLY A 58 -1.68 -0.40 -3.17
C GLY A 58 -2.39 -0.01 -1.87
N LEU A 59 -3.06 -0.95 -1.21
CA LEU A 59 -3.75 -0.69 0.05
C LEU A 59 -2.78 -0.36 1.19
N SER A 60 -1.66 -1.08 1.26
CA SER A 60 -0.59 -0.78 2.23
C SER A 60 -0.05 0.65 2.06
N HIS A 61 0.07 1.10 0.80
CA HIS A 61 0.47 2.48 0.49
C HIS A 61 -0.54 3.50 1.00
N ILE A 62 -1.83 3.31 0.69
CA ILE A 62 -2.90 4.24 1.13
C ILE A 62 -2.94 4.34 2.65
N ILE A 63 -2.73 3.23 3.36
CA ILE A 63 -2.71 3.22 4.83
C ILE A 63 -1.46 3.92 5.36
N ALA A 64 -0.30 3.72 4.75
CA ALA A 64 0.92 4.44 5.10
C ALA A 64 0.75 5.95 4.90
N ASP A 65 0.14 6.36 3.78
CA ASP A 65 -0.19 7.76 3.48
C ASP A 65 -1.18 8.35 4.48
N LEU A 66 -2.23 7.62 4.84
CA LEU A 66 -3.20 8.02 5.86
C LEU A 66 -2.51 8.31 7.19
N VAL A 67 -1.67 7.38 7.67
CA VAL A 67 -1.02 7.52 8.97
C VAL A 67 0.03 8.64 8.94
N ALA A 68 0.83 8.73 7.89
CA ALA A 68 1.85 9.77 7.76
C ALA A 68 1.23 11.16 7.63
N SER A 69 0.19 11.32 6.81
CA SER A 69 -0.52 12.59 6.65
C SER A 69 -1.34 12.99 7.87
N TYR A 70 -1.79 12.04 8.69
CA TYR A 70 -2.43 12.35 9.97
C TYR A 70 -1.44 12.88 11.00
N LEU A 71 -0.18 12.43 10.96
CA LEU A 71 0.89 12.88 11.84
C LEU A 71 1.49 14.23 11.42
N ASP A 72 1.42 14.59 10.13
CA ASP A 72 1.84 15.90 9.64
C ASP A 72 0.69 16.93 9.73
N PRO A 73 0.81 17.99 10.55
CA PRO A 73 -0.24 18.99 10.74
C PRO A 73 -0.62 19.74 9.46
N HIS A 74 0.31 19.88 8.50
CA HIS A 74 0.10 20.63 7.27
C HIS A 74 -0.61 19.80 6.20
N VAL A 75 -0.26 18.52 6.11
CA VAL A 75 -0.83 17.58 5.13
C VAL A 75 -2.16 17.00 5.63
N ARG A 76 -2.47 17.13 6.93
CA ARG A 76 -3.71 16.62 7.55
C ARG A 76 -4.99 17.09 6.85
N SER A 77 -5.04 18.33 6.38
CA SER A 77 -6.22 18.86 5.65
C SER A 77 -6.45 18.16 4.30
N MET A 78 -5.40 17.55 3.73
CA MET A 78 -5.42 16.85 2.44
C MET A 78 -5.64 15.34 2.58
N VAL A 79 -5.67 14.78 3.79
CA VAL A 79 -5.78 13.33 4.07
C VAL A 79 -6.90 12.67 3.26
N VAL A 80 -8.09 13.26 3.27
CA VAL A 80 -9.25 12.70 2.55
C VAL A 80 -9.00 12.65 1.04
N GLY A 81 -8.38 13.69 0.49
CA GLY A 81 -8.01 13.75 -0.93
C GLY A 81 -6.96 12.70 -1.29
N ILE A 82 -5.96 12.49 -0.42
CA ILE A 82 -4.92 11.48 -0.61
C ILE A 82 -5.52 10.07 -0.59
N VAL A 83 -6.37 9.77 0.39
CA VAL A 83 -7.01 8.45 0.50
C VAL A 83 -7.93 8.17 -0.68
N LEU A 84 -8.81 9.12 -1.04
CA LEU A 84 -9.71 8.94 -2.19
C LEU A 84 -8.93 8.87 -3.50
N GLY A 85 -7.91 9.70 -3.66
CA GLY A 85 -7.00 9.70 -4.81
C GLY A 85 -6.23 8.39 -4.97
N GLY A 86 -5.92 7.70 -3.88
CA GLY A 86 -5.32 6.37 -3.90
C GLY A 86 -6.32 5.24 -4.17
N ILE A 87 -7.53 5.30 -3.59
CA ILE A 87 -8.56 4.27 -3.77
C ILE A 87 -9.05 4.22 -5.22
N ILE A 88 -9.25 5.38 -5.86
CA ILE A 88 -9.83 5.46 -7.21
C ILE A 88 -9.02 4.61 -8.22
N PRO A 89 -7.69 4.78 -8.38
CA PRO A 89 -6.87 3.93 -9.24
C PRO A 89 -6.92 2.45 -8.88
N LEU A 90 -6.98 2.10 -7.59
CA LEU A 90 -7.04 0.69 -7.15
C LEU A 90 -8.28 -0.03 -7.69
N LEU A 91 -9.41 0.66 -7.81
CA LEU A 91 -10.63 0.08 -8.38
C LEU A 91 -10.48 -0.30 -9.86
N PHE A 92 -9.54 0.33 -10.57
CA PHE A 92 -9.27 0.02 -11.97
C PHE A 92 -8.30 -1.15 -12.16
N VAL A 93 -7.58 -1.59 -11.13
CA VAL A 93 -6.65 -2.75 -11.21
C VAL A 93 -7.27 -3.98 -11.86
N PRO A 94 -8.46 -4.50 -11.47
CA PRO A 94 -9.06 -5.66 -12.12
C PRO A 94 -9.43 -5.42 -13.60
N LEU A 95 -9.75 -4.18 -13.97
CA LEU A 95 -10.01 -3.81 -15.37
C LEU A 95 -8.71 -3.78 -16.16
N LEU A 96 -7.67 -3.13 -15.63
CA LEU A 96 -6.36 -3.05 -16.26
C LEU A 96 -5.76 -4.44 -16.48
N GLU A 97 -5.90 -5.35 -15.53
CA GLU A 97 -5.47 -6.74 -15.70
C GLU A 97 -6.17 -7.41 -16.90
N LYS A 98 -7.49 -7.24 -17.01
CA LYS A 98 -8.30 -7.84 -18.07
C LYS A 98 -7.98 -7.28 -19.47
N TYR A 99 -7.66 -5.99 -19.57
CA TYR A 99 -7.52 -5.29 -20.86
C TYR A 99 -6.06 -5.08 -21.29
N VAL A 100 -5.11 -4.97 -20.37
CA VAL A 100 -3.69 -4.67 -20.64
C VAL A 100 -2.83 -5.92 -20.56
N VAL A 101 -3.05 -6.80 -19.58
CA VAL A 101 -2.23 -8.00 -19.34
C VAL A 101 -2.77 -9.19 -20.14
N LYS A 102 -2.65 -9.11 -21.46
CA LYS A 102 -2.88 -10.23 -22.39
C LYS A 102 -1.60 -10.96 -22.80
N SER A 103 -0.52 -10.81 -22.03
CA SER A 103 0.76 -11.46 -22.29
C SER A 103 0.73 -12.91 -21.79
N GLN A 104 0.93 -13.87 -22.71
CA GLN A 104 0.92 -15.33 -22.53
C GLN A 104 2.07 -15.88 -21.67
N HIS A 105 2.81 -15.03 -20.96
CA HIS A 105 3.87 -15.45 -20.05
C HIS A 105 3.40 -15.17 -18.64
N HIS A 106 2.78 -16.18 -18.03
CA HIS A 106 2.55 -16.22 -16.59
C HIS A 106 3.92 -16.09 -15.92
N ILE A 107 4.30 -14.87 -15.55
CA ILE A 107 5.48 -14.67 -14.73
C ILE A 107 5.10 -15.29 -13.39
N VAL A 108 5.77 -16.40 -13.06
CA VAL A 108 5.66 -17.11 -11.78
C VAL A 108 6.21 -16.18 -10.68
N THR A 109 5.43 -15.19 -10.33
CA THR A 109 5.59 -14.33 -9.16
C THR A 109 4.42 -14.64 -8.25
N GLY A 110 4.36 -15.91 -7.84
CA GLY A 110 3.49 -16.41 -6.81
C GLY A 110 4.28 -16.57 -5.50
N ASP A 111 3.55 -16.58 -4.40
CA ASP A 111 4.10 -16.93 -3.08
C ASP A 111 4.66 -18.37 -3.14
N HIS A 112 5.50 -18.75 -2.19
CA HIS A 112 6.20 -20.04 -2.21
C HIS A 112 5.23 -21.24 -2.39
N ASP A 113 4.02 -21.10 -1.87
CA ASP A 113 2.92 -22.07 -2.02
C ASP A 113 2.42 -22.22 -3.46
N ASP A 114 2.33 -21.13 -4.22
CA ASP A 114 1.85 -21.14 -5.62
C ASP A 114 2.91 -21.75 -6.55
N VAL A 115 4.18 -21.41 -6.33
CA VAL A 115 5.32 -22.01 -7.07
C VAL A 115 5.40 -23.52 -6.79
N SER A 116 5.18 -23.93 -5.54
CA SER A 116 5.22 -25.35 -5.17
C SER A 116 4.08 -26.17 -5.79
N LYS A 117 2.90 -25.56 -6.01
CA LYS A 117 1.77 -26.21 -6.66
C LYS A 117 1.98 -26.34 -8.16
N ASP A 118 2.48 -25.30 -8.82
CA ASP A 118 2.81 -25.33 -10.24
C ASP A 118 3.87 -26.40 -10.54
N LEU A 119 4.95 -26.45 -9.74
CA LEU A 119 6.02 -27.45 -9.87
C LEU A 119 5.56 -28.89 -9.61
N LYS A 120 4.51 -29.10 -8.81
CA LYS A 120 3.95 -30.43 -8.53
C LYS A 120 2.86 -30.86 -9.51
N SER A 121 2.35 -29.95 -10.33
CA SER A 121 1.34 -30.24 -11.35
C SER A 121 1.93 -30.73 -12.69
N HIS A 122 3.26 -30.80 -12.80
CA HIS A 122 3.99 -31.34 -13.95
C HIS A 122 4.75 -32.63 -13.60
#